data_AF-A0A960ZWS1-F1
#
_entry.id   AF-A0A960ZWS1-F1
#
_cell.length_a   1.000
_cell.length_b   1.000
_cell.length_c   1.000
_cell.angle_alpha   90.00
_cell.angle_beta   90.00
_cell.angle_gamma   90.00
#
_symmetry.space_group_name_H-M   'P 1'
#
loop_
_entity.id
_entity.type
_entity.pdbx_description
1 polymer ?
#
loop_
_entity_poly.entity_id
_entity_poly.type
_entity_poly.pdbx_seq_one_letter_code
_entity_poly.pdbx_strand_id
1 'polypeptide(L)'
;MINSLLFGASGSYTIFGHEVEFQSELEQRTLSISTKMEHAALCFESTLKKVVAVITLIFPAILVHELGHAFAAELVTQKSSKIVIETDKYRGQCHTTHFHPLIREEKFFISIAGAVTNIAFQTTLILVAIVALKKIYTEWGIRFVITRLVNVYSEISYALDSAVKNNDGDFGVIRRLGPAYLTAGVVTLIAQIFFSGIVVMGVCAPF
;
A
#
# COMPACT_ATOMS: atom_id res chain seq x y z
N MET A 1 -4.11 16.69 -4.73
CA MET A 1 -4.17 15.47 -3.89
C MET A 1 -5.05 14.39 -4.51
N ILE A 2 -6.36 14.62 -4.71
CA ILE A 2 -7.27 13.61 -5.28
C ILE A 2 -6.78 13.07 -6.64
N ASN A 3 -6.29 13.94 -7.53
CA ASN A 3 -5.77 13.49 -8.83
C ASN A 3 -4.54 12.59 -8.69
N SER A 4 -3.67 12.83 -7.71
CA SER A 4 -2.51 11.98 -7.43
C SER A 4 -2.95 10.63 -6.86
N LEU A 5 -3.92 10.63 -5.95
CA LEU A 5 -4.47 9.41 -5.36
C LEU A 5 -5.25 8.56 -6.36
N LEU A 6 -6.03 9.17 -7.24
CA LEU A 6 -6.86 8.40 -8.18
C LEU A 6 -6.08 8.04 -9.45
N PHE A 7 -5.28 8.96 -9.98
CA PHE A 7 -4.67 8.84 -11.30
C PHE A 7 -3.14 8.84 -11.29
N GLY A 8 -2.50 8.86 -10.11
CA GLY A 8 -1.04 8.85 -10.03
C GLY A 8 -0.37 10.10 -10.62
N ALA A 9 -1.09 11.23 -10.68
CA ALA A 9 -0.52 12.50 -11.11
C ALA A 9 0.59 12.96 -10.16
N SER A 10 1.69 13.44 -10.69
CA SER A 10 2.81 13.95 -9.89
C SER A 10 2.37 15.12 -8.99
N GLY A 11 3.01 15.25 -7.83
CA GLY A 11 2.77 16.36 -6.91
C GLY A 11 3.21 16.08 -5.47
N SER A 12 3.45 17.16 -4.71
CA SER A 12 3.91 17.11 -3.32
C SER A 12 2.84 17.65 -2.38
N TYR A 13 2.63 16.98 -1.25
CA TYR A 13 1.58 17.28 -0.28
C TYR A 13 2.09 17.07 1.14
N THR A 14 1.43 17.68 2.11
CA THR A 14 1.62 17.36 3.53
C THR A 14 0.37 16.63 4.03
N ILE A 15 0.54 15.40 4.53
CA ILE A 15 -0.54 14.54 5.03
C ILE A 15 -0.18 14.09 6.44
N PHE A 16 -1.01 14.45 7.43
CA PHE A 16 -0.78 14.17 8.85
C PHE A 16 0.62 14.60 9.36
N GLY A 17 1.18 15.68 8.82
CA GLY A 17 2.51 16.17 9.19
C GLY A 17 3.68 15.53 8.43
N HIS A 18 3.43 14.53 7.58
CA HIS A 18 4.43 13.91 6.72
C HIS A 18 4.46 14.55 5.33
N GLU A 19 5.66 14.72 4.76
CA GLU A 19 5.82 15.10 3.35
C GLU A 19 5.55 13.89 2.46
N VAL A 20 4.61 14.00 1.54
CA VAL A 20 4.21 12.94 0.61
C VAL A 20 4.39 13.44 -0.81
N GLU A 21 5.20 12.73 -1.60
CA GLU A 21 5.52 13.09 -2.97
C GLU A 21 5.11 11.97 -3.93
N PHE A 22 4.30 12.32 -4.93
CA PHE A 22 3.96 11.45 -6.06
C PHE A 22 4.88 11.80 -7.23
N GLN A 23 5.59 10.82 -7.76
CA GLN A 23 6.56 10.99 -8.84
C GLN A 23 6.27 10.02 -9.99
N SER A 24 6.31 10.53 -11.22
CA SER A 24 6.25 9.74 -12.45
C SER A 24 7.47 10.00 -13.32
N GLU A 25 8.30 8.97 -13.51
CA GLU A 25 9.39 8.98 -14.49
C GLU A 25 8.84 9.02 -15.93
N LEU A 26 7.66 8.43 -16.17
CA LEU A 26 7.02 8.40 -17.49
C LEU A 26 6.52 9.79 -17.90
N GLU A 27 5.96 10.58 -16.97
CA GLU A 27 5.61 11.99 -17.21
C GLU A 27 6.85 12.82 -17.57
N GLN A 28 7.98 12.60 -16.88
CA GLN A 28 9.25 13.25 -17.21
C GLN A 28 9.77 12.83 -18.59
N ARG A 29 9.69 11.54 -18.94
CA ARG A 29 10.12 11.03 -20.25
C ARG A 29 9.25 11.54 -21.39
N THR A 30 7.93 11.68 -21.19
CA THR A 30 7.00 12.17 -22.23
C THR A 30 7.38 13.56 -22.76
N LEU A 31 7.98 14.40 -21.91
CA LEU A 31 8.48 15.73 -22.29
C LEU A 31 9.74 15.68 -23.20
N SER A 32 10.40 14.53 -23.32
CA SER A 32 11.70 14.37 -23.99
C SER A 32 11.64 13.61 -25.32
N ILE A 33 10.45 13.28 -25.84
CA ILE A 33 10.26 12.38 -26.99
C ILE A 33 10.23 13.15 -28.30
N SER A 34 10.92 12.62 -29.33
CA SER A 34 11.01 13.26 -30.64
C SER A 34 10.00 12.74 -31.68
N THR A 35 9.43 11.54 -31.51
CA THR A 35 8.55 10.91 -32.52
C THR A 35 7.09 10.75 -32.06
N LYS A 36 6.16 10.96 -33.01
CA LYS A 36 4.70 10.85 -32.76
C LYS A 36 4.25 9.43 -32.37
N MET A 37 4.93 8.39 -32.87
CA MET A 37 4.54 6.99 -32.63
C MET A 37 4.92 6.52 -31.23
N GLU A 38 6.11 6.89 -30.74
CA GLU A 38 6.53 6.64 -29.36
C GLU A 38 5.65 7.38 -28.35
N HIS A 39 5.31 8.63 -28.67
CA HIS A 39 4.40 9.42 -27.85
C HIS A 39 3.00 8.78 -27.75
N ALA A 40 2.47 8.23 -28.85
CA ALA A 40 1.18 7.55 -28.83
C ALA A 40 1.21 6.25 -28.00
N ALA A 41 2.28 5.46 -28.10
CA ALA A 41 2.45 4.23 -27.31
C ALA A 41 2.52 4.53 -25.80
N LEU A 42 3.28 5.56 -25.40
CA LEU A 42 3.40 5.96 -24.00
C LEU A 42 2.11 6.59 -23.44
N CYS A 43 1.38 7.36 -24.25
CA CYS A 43 0.06 7.84 -23.87
C CYS A 43 -0.93 6.68 -23.62
N PHE A 44 -0.90 5.64 -24.44
CA PHE A 44 -1.73 4.45 -24.25
C PHE A 44 -1.35 3.69 -22.96
N GLU A 45 -0.05 3.45 -22.75
CA GLU A 45 0.45 2.81 -21.52
C GLU A 45 0.05 3.62 -20.27
N SER A 46 0.26 4.93 -20.29
CA SER A 46 -0.12 5.83 -19.18
C SER A 46 -1.62 5.79 -18.90
N THR A 47 -2.45 5.80 -19.95
CA THR A 47 -3.91 5.76 -19.80
C THR A 47 -4.37 4.44 -19.19
N LEU A 48 -3.83 3.30 -19.67
CA LEU A 48 -4.16 1.99 -19.12
C LEU A 48 -3.76 1.88 -17.64
N LYS A 49 -2.56 2.36 -17.28
CA LYS A 49 -2.12 2.40 -15.88
C LYS A 49 -3.05 3.24 -15.01
N LYS A 50 -3.47 4.42 -15.48
CA LYS A 50 -4.43 5.28 -14.78
C LYS A 50 -5.77 4.60 -14.54
N VAL A 51 -6.30 3.88 -15.54
CA VAL A 51 -7.56 3.12 -15.40
C VAL A 51 -7.42 2.02 -14.35
N VAL A 52 -6.34 1.24 -14.42
CA VAL A 52 -6.05 0.20 -13.43
C VAL A 52 -5.94 0.80 -12.03
N ALA A 53 -5.22 1.90 -11.86
CA ALA A 53 -5.03 2.58 -10.59
C ALA A 53 -6.36 3.05 -9.98
N VAL A 54 -7.28 3.61 -10.77
CA VAL A 54 -8.61 4.03 -10.31
C VAL A 54 -9.45 2.84 -9.87
N ILE A 55 -9.52 1.79 -10.70
CA ILE A 55 -10.33 0.60 -10.41
C ILE A 55 -9.83 -0.08 -9.12
N THR A 56 -8.51 -0.20 -8.99
CA THR A 56 -7.87 -0.88 -7.86
C THR A 56 -7.74 -0.01 -6.62
N LEU A 57 -7.83 1.31 -6.76
CA LEU A 57 -7.44 2.28 -5.73
C LEU A 57 -6.06 1.93 -5.16
N ILE A 58 -5.10 1.64 -6.04
CA ILE A 58 -3.77 1.17 -5.65
C ILE A 58 -2.97 2.24 -4.92
N PHE A 59 -3.04 3.51 -5.35
CA PHE A 59 -2.28 4.57 -4.69
C PHE A 59 -2.79 4.92 -3.28
N PRO A 60 -4.10 4.90 -2.99
CA PRO A 60 -4.58 4.95 -1.60
C PRO A 60 -4.03 3.79 -0.76
N ALA A 61 -3.99 2.57 -1.32
CA ALA A 61 -3.43 1.41 -0.62
C ALA A 61 -1.94 1.59 -0.31
N ILE A 62 -1.14 1.99 -1.31
CA ILE A 62 0.29 2.28 -1.15
C ILE A 62 0.50 3.41 -0.14
N LEU A 63 -0.25 4.52 -0.25
CA LEU A 63 -0.12 5.62 0.70
C LEU A 63 -0.41 5.18 2.13
N VAL A 64 -1.47 4.40 2.34
CA VAL A 64 -1.82 3.91 3.68
C VAL A 64 -0.77 2.96 4.23
N HIS A 65 -0.19 2.11 3.37
CA HIS A 65 0.94 1.26 3.72
C HIS A 65 2.15 2.10 4.18
N GLU A 66 2.59 3.08 3.37
CA GLU A 66 3.73 3.92 3.72
C GLU A 66 3.48 4.82 4.94
N LEU A 67 2.24 5.29 5.13
CA LEU A 67 1.84 6.00 6.35
C LEU A 67 1.97 5.10 7.59
N GLY A 68 1.69 3.81 7.47
CA GLY A 68 1.92 2.83 8.55
C GLY A 68 3.39 2.81 8.99
N HIS A 69 4.31 2.75 8.03
CA HIS A 69 5.74 2.86 8.32
C HIS A 69 6.11 4.22 8.92
N ALA A 70 5.61 5.31 8.33
CA ALA A 70 5.93 6.67 8.78
C ALA A 70 5.48 6.92 10.22
N PHE A 71 4.26 6.53 10.58
CA PHE A 71 3.77 6.67 11.96
C PHE A 71 4.54 5.78 12.94
N ALA A 72 4.85 4.54 12.58
CA ALA A 72 5.65 3.67 13.43
C ALA A 72 7.06 4.23 13.64
N ALA A 73 7.66 4.77 12.58
CA ALA A 73 8.98 5.41 12.64
C ALA A 73 8.96 6.68 13.47
N GLU A 74 7.91 7.51 13.37
CA GLU A 74 7.75 8.70 14.18
C GLU A 74 7.56 8.37 15.67
N LEU A 75 6.79 7.34 16.00
CA LEU A 75 6.62 6.89 17.40
C LEU A 75 7.94 6.46 18.04
N VAL A 76 8.81 5.81 17.26
CA VAL A 76 10.12 5.32 17.73
C VAL A 76 11.16 6.44 17.76
N THR A 77 11.21 7.27 16.72
CA THR A 77 12.33 8.22 16.51
C THR A 77 11.98 9.68 16.82
N GLN A 78 10.70 9.99 17.02
CA GLN A 78 10.15 11.34 17.19
C GLN A 78 10.47 12.28 16.01
N LYS A 79 10.64 11.71 14.81
CA LYS A 79 10.92 12.44 13.58
C LYS A 79 9.91 12.08 12.49
N SER A 80 9.52 13.08 11.72
CA SER A 80 8.67 12.90 10.55
C SER A 80 9.43 12.22 9.42
N SER A 81 8.78 11.27 8.76
CA SER A 81 9.29 10.64 7.54
C SER A 81 8.81 11.38 6.28
N LYS A 82 9.56 11.25 5.20
CA LYS A 82 9.14 11.61 3.84
C LYS A 82 8.68 10.35 3.11
N ILE A 83 7.50 10.40 2.51
CA ILE A 83 6.91 9.31 1.73
C ILE A 83 7.03 9.66 0.25
N VAL A 84 7.56 8.74 -0.55
CA VAL A 84 7.64 8.86 -2.01
C VAL A 84 6.84 7.74 -2.64
N ILE A 85 5.92 8.09 -3.53
CA ILE A 85 5.10 7.15 -4.30
C ILE A 85 5.50 7.26 -5.77
N GLU A 86 6.17 6.22 -6.27
CA GLU A 86 6.55 6.08 -7.67
C GLU A 86 5.36 5.53 -8.48
N THR A 87 4.63 6.42 -9.16
CA THR A 87 3.31 6.09 -9.70
C THR A 87 3.38 5.14 -10.89
N ASP A 88 4.46 5.18 -11.66
CA ASP A 88 4.68 4.28 -12.81
C ASP A 88 5.05 2.85 -12.43
N LYS A 89 5.60 2.67 -11.22
CA LYS A 89 6.09 1.40 -10.69
C LYS A 89 5.12 0.79 -9.67
N TYR A 90 4.04 1.50 -9.32
CA TYR A 90 3.14 1.15 -8.22
C TYR A 90 3.89 0.81 -6.93
N ARG A 91 4.84 1.68 -6.57
CA ARG A 91 5.72 1.47 -5.42
C ARG A 91 5.68 2.66 -4.48
N GLY A 92 5.70 2.39 -3.19
CA GLY A 92 5.92 3.37 -2.13
C GLY A 92 7.31 3.19 -1.49
N GLN A 93 7.82 4.27 -0.93
CA GLN A 93 9.02 4.28 -0.09
C GLN A 93 8.85 5.29 1.04
N CYS A 94 9.07 4.85 2.27
CA CYS A 94 9.15 5.70 3.44
C CYS A 94 10.62 5.97 3.80
N HIS A 95 11.04 7.22 3.63
CA HIS A 95 12.36 7.70 3.99
C HIS A 95 12.31 8.34 5.38
N THR A 96 12.91 7.67 6.35
CA THR A 96 13.08 8.23 7.70
C THR A 96 14.54 8.62 7.89
N THR A 97 14.78 9.86 8.34
CA THR A 97 16.14 10.32 8.67
C THR A 97 16.49 9.83 10.07
N HIS A 98 17.32 8.81 10.17
CA HIS A 98 17.77 8.27 11.46
C HIS A 98 19.08 8.93 11.89
N PHE A 99 19.09 9.55 13.09
CA PHE A 99 20.32 10.07 13.71
C PHE A 99 21.06 9.00 14.52
N HIS A 100 20.37 7.91 14.88
CA HIS A 100 20.92 6.77 15.63
C HIS A 100 20.49 5.44 15.00
N PRO A 101 21.32 4.39 15.09
CA PRO A 101 20.98 3.08 14.56
C PRO A 101 19.83 2.46 15.36
N LEU A 102 18.76 2.06 14.66
CA LEU A 102 17.62 1.37 15.27
C LEU A 102 18.02 0.00 15.82
N ILE A 103 17.47 -0.36 16.99
CA ILE A 103 17.57 -1.73 17.53
C ILE A 103 16.67 -2.70 16.76
N ARG A 104 16.78 -4.02 17.02
CA ARG A 104 16.10 -5.04 16.22
C ARG A 104 14.58 -4.96 16.36
N GLU A 105 14.10 -4.72 17.57
CA GLU A 105 12.69 -4.65 17.93
C GLU A 105 12.00 -3.46 17.23
N GLU A 106 12.68 -2.31 17.19
CA GLU A 106 12.21 -1.11 16.49
C GLU A 106 12.13 -1.34 14.98
N LYS A 107 13.17 -1.97 14.39
CA LYS A 107 13.16 -2.34 12.97
C LYS A 107 12.00 -3.28 12.65
N PHE A 108 11.78 -4.28 13.50
CA PHE A 108 10.64 -5.20 13.33
C PHE A 108 9.32 -4.44 13.36
N PHE A 109 9.11 -3.59 14.37
CA PHE A 109 7.87 -2.83 14.53
C PHE A 109 7.61 -1.90 13.34
N ILE A 110 8.62 -1.16 12.88
CA ILE A 110 8.49 -0.28 11.72
C ILE A 110 8.21 -1.11 10.46
N SER A 111 8.96 -2.19 10.21
CA SER A 111 8.78 -3.02 9.00
C SER A 111 7.44 -3.74 8.94
N ILE A 112 6.83 -4.13 10.06
CA ILE A 112 5.51 -4.79 10.01
C ILE A 112 4.35 -3.80 9.92
N ALA A 113 4.55 -2.55 10.32
CA ALA A 113 3.47 -1.57 10.45
C ALA A 113 2.79 -1.24 9.11
N GLY A 114 3.52 -1.18 8.01
CA GLY A 114 2.96 -0.91 6.67
C GLY A 114 1.94 -1.96 6.27
N ALA A 115 2.36 -3.23 6.26
CA ALA A 115 1.49 -4.37 5.93
C ALA A 115 0.25 -4.47 6.84
N VAL A 116 0.41 -4.29 8.15
CA VAL A 116 -0.71 -4.33 9.11
C VAL A 116 -1.71 -3.21 8.83
N THR A 117 -1.22 -1.99 8.60
CA THR A 117 -2.07 -0.82 8.36
C THR A 117 -2.83 -0.97 7.04
N ASN A 118 -2.18 -1.46 5.98
CA ASN A 118 -2.85 -1.69 4.69
C ASN A 118 -3.95 -2.76 4.80
N ILE A 119 -3.69 -3.90 5.46
CA ILE A 119 -4.70 -4.96 5.64
C ILE A 119 -5.90 -4.45 6.45
N ALA A 120 -5.66 -3.70 7.53
CA ALA A 120 -6.74 -3.10 8.32
C ALA A 120 -7.59 -2.13 7.49
N PHE A 121 -6.94 -1.32 6.64
CA PHE A 121 -7.62 -0.41 5.73
C PHE A 121 -8.46 -1.13 4.67
N GLN A 122 -7.90 -2.12 3.97
CA GLN A 122 -8.67 -2.89 2.96
C GLN A 122 -9.86 -3.59 3.61
N THR A 123 -9.68 -4.16 4.81
CA THR A 123 -10.76 -4.80 5.57
C THR A 123 -11.88 -3.82 5.91
N THR A 124 -11.52 -2.62 6.36
CA THR A 124 -12.50 -1.56 6.65
C THR A 124 -13.31 -1.21 5.40
N LEU A 125 -12.66 -1.11 4.23
CA LEU A 125 -13.33 -0.87 2.96
C LEU A 125 -14.27 -2.02 2.56
N ILE A 126 -13.89 -3.28 2.81
CA ILE A 126 -14.76 -4.44 2.58
C ILE A 126 -16.03 -4.34 3.45
N LEU A 127 -15.89 -3.98 4.72
CA LEU A 127 -17.04 -3.82 5.63
C LEU A 127 -17.98 -2.71 5.17
N VAL A 128 -17.43 -1.55 4.79
CA VAL A 128 -18.21 -0.44 4.22
C VAL A 128 -18.96 -0.89 2.97
N ALA A 129 -18.30 -1.66 2.11
CA ALA A 129 -18.92 -2.19 0.90
C ALA A 129 -20.06 -3.18 1.20
N ILE A 130 -19.90 -4.06 2.20
CA ILE A 130 -20.96 -4.98 2.63
C ILE A 130 -22.16 -4.23 3.20
N VAL A 131 -21.94 -3.18 3.99
CA VAL A 131 -23.02 -2.33 4.49
C VAL A 131 -23.72 -1.60 3.34
N ALA A 132 -22.97 -1.13 2.33
CA ALA A 132 -23.53 -0.48 1.15
C ALA A 132 -24.27 -1.45 0.21
N LEU A 133 -23.80 -2.69 0.09
CA LEU A 133 -24.44 -3.79 -0.65
C LEU A 133 -25.87 -4.03 -0.19
N LYS A 134 -26.11 -3.96 1.13
CA LYS A 134 -27.45 -4.10 1.72
C LYS A 134 -28.40 -2.95 1.38
N LYS A 135 -27.90 -1.84 0.83
CA LYS A 135 -28.67 -0.58 0.69
C LYS A 135 -28.85 -0.06 -0.73
N ILE A 136 -27.92 -0.29 -1.67
CA ILE A 136 -27.88 0.51 -2.91
C ILE A 136 -27.68 -0.30 -4.20
N TYR A 137 -26.61 -1.11 -4.35
CA TYR A 137 -26.35 -1.89 -5.58
C TYR A 137 -25.49 -3.14 -5.35
N THR A 138 -26.05 -4.33 -5.57
CA THR A 138 -25.41 -5.62 -5.30
C THR A 138 -24.18 -5.90 -6.17
N GLU A 139 -24.23 -5.60 -7.47
CA GLU A 139 -23.14 -5.95 -8.39
C GLU A 139 -21.87 -5.12 -8.16
N TRP A 140 -22.02 -3.81 -7.93
CA TRP A 140 -20.91 -2.90 -7.71
C TRP A 140 -20.19 -3.17 -6.39
N GLY A 141 -20.94 -3.51 -5.34
CA GLY A 141 -20.32 -3.86 -4.07
C GLY A 141 -19.57 -5.20 -4.12
N ILE A 142 -20.05 -6.20 -4.87
CA ILE A 142 -19.31 -7.47 -5.07
C ILE A 142 -17.97 -7.18 -5.77
N ARG A 143 -18.01 -6.40 -6.86
CA ARG A 143 -16.78 -5.98 -7.58
C ARG A 143 -15.81 -5.26 -6.66
N PHE A 144 -16.32 -4.33 -5.85
CA PHE A 144 -15.51 -3.59 -4.91
C PHE A 144 -14.85 -4.51 -3.87
N VAL A 145 -15.59 -5.44 -3.27
CA VAL A 145 -15.07 -6.44 -2.32
C VAL A 145 -13.96 -7.28 -2.96
N ILE A 146 -14.18 -7.81 -4.17
CA ILE A 146 -13.18 -8.60 -4.89
C ILE A 146 -11.88 -7.80 -5.08
N THR A 147 -11.98 -6.54 -5.51
CA THR A 147 -10.80 -5.69 -5.67
C THR A 147 -10.03 -5.48 -4.37
N ARG A 148 -10.73 -5.29 -3.24
CA ARG A 148 -10.07 -5.16 -1.93
C ARG A 148 -9.35 -6.46 -1.54
N LEU A 149 -9.97 -7.62 -1.80
CA LEU A 149 -9.35 -8.93 -1.55
C LEU A 149 -8.09 -9.14 -2.40
N VAL A 150 -8.09 -8.71 -3.66
CA VAL A 150 -6.90 -8.74 -4.52
C VAL A 150 -5.76 -7.91 -3.92
N ASN A 151 -6.05 -6.72 -3.37
CA ASN A 151 -5.03 -5.89 -2.73
C ASN A 151 -4.47 -6.56 -1.44
N VAL A 152 -5.33 -7.20 -0.64
CA VAL A 152 -4.86 -7.99 0.52
C VAL A 152 -3.97 -9.15 0.06
N TYR A 153 -4.37 -9.86 -0.99
CA TYR A 153 -3.58 -10.96 -1.55
C TYR A 153 -2.24 -10.48 -2.11
N SER A 154 -2.19 -9.34 -2.80
CA SER A 154 -0.93 -8.79 -3.32
C SER A 154 0.02 -8.41 -2.19
N GLU A 155 -0.48 -7.85 -1.09
CA GLU A 155 0.30 -7.53 0.11
C GLU A 155 0.96 -8.79 0.69
N ILE A 156 0.17 -9.85 0.88
CA ILE A 156 0.66 -11.13 1.41
C ILE A 156 1.69 -11.75 0.47
N SER A 157 1.40 -11.74 -0.83
CA SER A 157 2.29 -12.32 -1.84
C SER A 157 3.62 -11.57 -1.87
N TYR A 158 3.58 -10.25 -1.79
CA TYR A 158 4.79 -9.42 -1.71
C TYR A 158 5.58 -9.65 -0.42
N ALA A 159 4.90 -9.72 0.73
CA ALA A 159 5.52 -10.05 2.01
C ALA A 159 6.25 -11.41 1.96
N LEU A 160 5.59 -12.45 1.45
CA LEU A 160 6.19 -13.78 1.32
C LEU A 160 7.37 -13.79 0.32
N ASP A 161 7.21 -13.18 -0.85
CA ASP A 161 8.28 -13.08 -1.85
C ASP A 161 9.50 -12.32 -1.30
N SER A 162 9.26 -11.20 -0.59
CA SER A 162 10.28 -10.40 0.07
C SER A 162 11.02 -11.20 1.15
N ALA A 163 10.29 -11.94 1.99
CA ALA A 163 10.90 -12.88 2.93
C ALA A 163 11.77 -13.90 2.19
N VAL A 164 11.25 -14.57 1.16
CA VAL A 164 11.97 -15.63 0.43
C VAL A 164 13.26 -15.10 -0.21
N LYS A 165 13.18 -13.96 -0.89
CA LYS A 165 14.32 -13.32 -1.58
C LYS A 165 15.28 -12.60 -0.65
N ASN A 166 14.92 -12.42 0.62
CA ASN A 166 15.74 -11.72 1.61
C ASN A 166 16.17 -10.32 1.13
N ASN A 167 15.24 -9.61 0.47
CA ASN A 167 15.47 -8.30 -0.13
C ASN A 167 15.14 -7.15 0.84
N ASP A 168 15.08 -5.93 0.32
CA ASP A 168 14.81 -4.72 1.13
C ASP A 168 13.32 -4.42 1.35
N GLY A 169 12.42 -5.32 0.95
CA GLY A 169 11.02 -5.23 1.36
C GLY A 169 10.83 -5.58 2.84
N ASP A 170 9.69 -5.20 3.39
CA ASP A 170 9.32 -5.33 4.81
C ASP A 170 9.71 -6.67 5.43
N PHE A 171 9.28 -7.75 4.79
CA PHE A 171 9.47 -9.11 5.31
C PHE A 171 10.87 -9.65 5.03
N GLY A 172 11.58 -9.12 4.02
CA GLY A 172 13.00 -9.33 3.83
C GLY A 172 13.83 -8.67 4.94
N VAL A 173 13.47 -7.45 5.36
CA VAL A 173 14.04 -6.80 6.55
C VAL A 173 13.76 -7.64 7.80
N ILE A 174 12.51 -8.02 8.04
CA ILE A 174 12.12 -8.86 9.19
C ILE A 174 12.89 -10.18 9.20
N ARG A 175 13.03 -10.86 8.05
CA ARG A 175 13.81 -12.10 7.94
C ARG A 175 15.25 -11.92 8.40
N ARG A 176 15.89 -10.80 8.04
CA ARG A 176 17.28 -10.48 8.44
C ARG A 176 17.44 -10.27 9.95
N LEU A 177 16.36 -9.97 10.69
CA LEU A 177 16.37 -9.85 12.15
C LEU A 177 16.42 -11.20 12.87
N GLY A 178 15.95 -12.27 12.20
CA GLY A 178 16.00 -13.64 12.68
C GLY A 178 14.68 -14.41 12.53
N PRO A 179 14.71 -15.74 12.70
CA PRO A 179 13.55 -16.61 12.46
C PRO A 179 12.38 -16.35 13.43
N ALA A 180 12.66 -15.94 14.67
CA ALA A 180 11.63 -15.60 15.66
C ALA A 180 10.81 -14.37 15.21
N TYR A 181 11.48 -13.33 14.70
CA TYR A 181 10.85 -12.12 14.17
C TYR A 181 10.03 -12.41 12.91
N LEU A 182 10.56 -13.23 12.00
CA LEU A 182 9.82 -13.66 10.82
C LEU A 182 8.55 -14.44 11.20
N THR A 183 8.66 -15.34 12.19
CA THR A 183 7.51 -16.10 12.69
C THR A 183 6.47 -15.15 13.30
N ALA A 184 6.89 -14.21 14.14
CA ALA A 184 6.00 -13.21 14.72
C ALA A 184 5.31 -12.35 13.64
N GLY A 185 6.05 -11.94 12.61
CA GLY A 185 5.53 -11.18 11.49
C GLY A 185 4.46 -11.92 10.70
N VAL A 186 4.75 -13.18 10.33
CA VAL A 186 3.81 -14.05 9.60
C VAL A 186 2.57 -14.35 10.44
N VAL A 187 2.74 -14.68 11.73
CA VAL A 187 1.60 -14.94 12.65
C VAL A 187 0.71 -13.71 12.77
N THR A 188 1.30 -12.52 12.90
CA THR A 188 0.54 -11.26 12.98
C THR A 188 -0.25 -11.02 11.69
N LEU A 189 0.36 -11.24 10.53
CA LEU A 189 -0.29 -11.08 9.23
C LEU A 189 -1.49 -12.04 9.09
N ILE A 190 -1.28 -13.33 9.40
CA ILE A 190 -2.33 -14.36 9.35
C ILE A 190 -3.45 -14.04 10.34
N ALA A 191 -3.12 -13.63 11.56
CA ALA A 191 -4.11 -13.25 12.56
C ALA A 191 -4.98 -12.09 12.08
N GLN A 192 -4.39 -11.08 11.44
CA GLN A 192 -5.16 -9.96 10.87
C GLN A 192 -6.09 -10.41 9.75
N ILE A 193 -5.64 -11.27 8.84
CA ILE A 193 -6.48 -11.83 7.77
C ILE A 193 -7.63 -12.64 8.36
N PHE A 194 -7.35 -13.49 9.34
CA PHE A 194 -8.35 -14.34 9.97
C PHE A 194 -9.40 -13.52 10.72
N PHE A 195 -8.95 -12.54 11.50
CA PHE A 195 -9.85 -11.60 12.19
C PHE A 195 -10.72 -10.85 11.19
N SER A 196 -10.11 -10.34 10.12
CA SER A 196 -10.81 -9.66 9.03
C SER A 196 -11.87 -10.55 8.37
N GLY A 197 -11.54 -11.82 8.13
CA GLY A 197 -12.46 -12.83 7.59
C GLY A 197 -13.64 -13.11 8.52
N ILE A 198 -13.41 -13.25 9.83
CA ILE A 198 -14.48 -13.42 10.82
C ILE A 198 -15.43 -12.22 10.79
N VAL A 199 -14.91 -10.99 10.81
CA VAL A 199 -15.73 -9.79 10.82
C VAL A 199 -16.58 -9.70 9.55
N VAL A 200 -15.99 -10.00 8.39
CA VAL A 200 -16.72 -10.05 7.11
C VAL A 200 -17.83 -11.10 7.13
N MET A 201 -17.54 -12.33 7.58
CA MET A 201 -18.55 -13.40 7.68
C MET A 201 -19.67 -13.04 8.64
N GLY A 202 -19.36 -12.42 9.78
CA GLY A 202 -20.35 -11.99 10.78
C GLY A 202 -21.33 -10.94 10.26
N VAL A 203 -20.86 -9.99 9.42
CA VAL A 203 -21.73 -8.97 8.81
C VAL A 203 -22.56 -9.55 7.64
N CYS A 204 -22.03 -10.55 6.95
CA CYS A 204 -22.70 -11.25 5.85
C CYS A 204 -23.69 -12.35 6.29
N ALA A 205 -23.67 -12.76 7.56
CA ALA A 205 -24.62 -13.75 8.07
C ALA A 205 -26.07 -13.25 7.87
N PRO A 206 -26.98 -14.12 7.36
CA PRO A 206 -28.36 -13.75 7.14
C PRO A 206 -29.04 -13.49 8.49
N PHE A 207 -29.51 -12.26 8.68
CA PHE A 207 -30.59 -11.93 9.61
C PHE A 207 -31.87 -11.78 8.79
#